data_AF-K5ZJU3-F1
#
_entry.id   AF-K5ZJU3-F1
#
_cell.length_a   1.000
_cell.length_b   1.000
_cell.length_c   1.000
_cell.angle_alpha   90.00
_cell.angle_beta   90.00
_cell.angle_gamma   90.00
#
_symmetry.space_group_name_H-M   'P 1'
#
loop_
_entity.id
_entity.type
_entity.pdbx_description
1 polymer ?
#
loop_
_entity_poly.entity_id
_entity_poly.type
_entity_poly.pdbx_seq_one_letter_code
_entity_poly.pdbx_strand_id
1 'polypeptide(L)'
;MKNINEALECVNKIDEKYSQSGTIKQFTIDMIEHFIEELNSFILGESDLTGETLLGSLSYDASTALEICDDELSDFYVIQELYDAIND
;
A
#
# COMPACT_ATOMS: atom_id res chain seq x y z
N MET A 1 0.52 -2.37 -16.91
CA MET A 1 -0.62 -2.38 -15.98
C MET A 1 -0.49 -3.63 -15.16
N LYS A 2 -0.03 -3.47 -13.91
CA LYS A 2 0.05 -4.55 -12.93
C LYS A 2 -1.34 -5.12 -12.67
N ASN A 3 -1.43 -6.42 -12.39
CA ASN A 3 -2.70 -7.04 -12.01
C ASN A 3 -3.01 -6.70 -10.55
N ILE A 4 -4.27 -6.38 -10.22
CA ILE A 4 -4.69 -6.09 -8.83
C ILE A 4 -4.39 -7.25 -7.88
N ASN A 5 -4.47 -8.49 -8.34
CA ASN A 5 -4.08 -9.65 -7.53
C ASN A 5 -2.57 -9.67 -7.23
N GLU A 6 -1.74 -9.25 -8.18
CA GLU A 6 -0.28 -9.15 -7.97
C GLU A 6 0.05 -8.01 -7.01
N ALA A 7 -0.64 -6.86 -7.13
CA ALA A 7 -0.53 -5.76 -6.19
C ALA A 7 -0.87 -6.22 -4.77
N LEU A 8 -1.99 -6.93 -4.58
CA LEU A 8 -2.39 -7.47 -3.29
C LEU A 8 -1.37 -8.47 -2.73
N GLU A 9 -0.82 -9.36 -3.58
CA GLU A 9 0.22 -10.30 -3.14
C GLU A 9 1.48 -9.56 -2.65
N CYS A 10 1.89 -8.50 -3.35
CA CYS A 10 3.01 -7.66 -2.94
C CYS A 10 2.75 -6.95 -1.61
N VAL A 11 1.57 -6.31 -1.45
CA VAL A 11 1.22 -5.59 -0.22
C VAL A 11 1.12 -6.54 0.98
N ASN A 12 0.55 -7.75 0.81
CA ASN A 12 0.51 -8.75 1.88
C ASN A 12 1.92 -9.18 2.34
N LYS A 13 2.89 -9.30 1.42
CA LYS A 13 4.29 -9.59 1.79
C LYS A 13 4.92 -8.45 2.59
N ILE A 14 4.56 -7.21 2.29
CA ILE A 14 5.00 -6.03 3.06
C ILE A 14 4.40 -6.08 4.46
N ASP A 15 3.11 -6.37 4.59
CA ASP A 15 2.44 -6.53 5.88
C ASP A 15 3.13 -7.59 6.75
N GLU A 16 3.28 -8.81 6.23
CA GLU A 16 3.93 -9.93 6.94
C GLU A 16 5.34 -9.58 7.43
N LYS A 17 6.07 -8.76 6.67
CA LYS A 17 7.45 -8.35 6.98
C LYS A 17 7.51 -7.31 8.11
N TYR A 18 6.53 -6.41 8.20
CA TYR A 18 6.66 -5.20 9.01
C TYR A 18 5.65 -5.04 10.15
N SER A 19 4.44 -5.59 10.04
CA SER A 19 3.35 -5.33 11.01
C SER A 19 3.62 -5.83 12.43
N GLN A 20 4.48 -6.86 12.59
CA GLN A 20 4.86 -7.41 13.89
C GLN A 20 6.26 -6.99 14.36
N SER A 21 6.97 -6.19 13.58
CA SER A 21 8.38 -5.85 13.83
C SER A 21 8.58 -4.80 14.93
N GLY A 22 7.57 -3.96 15.17
CA GLY A 22 7.68 -2.76 16.03
C GLY A 22 8.64 -1.69 15.50
N THR A 23 9.08 -1.80 14.24
CA THR A 23 10.08 -0.91 13.63
C THR A 23 9.49 0.26 12.85
N ILE A 24 8.19 0.22 12.57
CA ILE A 24 7.44 1.26 11.87
C ILE A 24 6.34 1.83 12.75
N LYS A 25 5.91 3.05 12.47
CA LYS A 25 4.85 3.75 13.19
C LYS A 25 3.49 3.14 12.87
N GLN A 26 2.54 3.31 13.79
CA GLN A 26 1.17 2.85 13.60
C GLN A 26 0.53 3.41 12.34
N PHE A 27 0.79 4.67 11.99
CA PHE A 27 0.32 5.26 10.73
C PHE A 27 0.71 4.43 9.50
N THR A 28 1.95 3.93 9.44
CA THR A 28 2.44 3.12 8.32
C THR A 28 1.77 1.75 8.32
N ILE A 29 1.51 1.17 9.49
CA ILE A 29 0.75 -0.08 9.61
C ILE A 29 -0.69 0.11 9.12
N ASP A 30 -1.38 1.15 9.61
CA ASP A 30 -2.74 1.50 9.21
C ASP A 30 -2.83 1.73 7.69
N MET A 31 -1.79 2.33 7.11
CA MET A 31 -1.69 2.53 5.66
C MET A 31 -1.56 1.20 4.91
N ILE A 32 -0.70 0.27 5.35
CA ILE A 32 -0.61 -1.07 4.75
C ILE A 32 -1.96 -1.79 4.81
N GLU A 33 -2.62 -1.78 5.97
CA GLU A 33 -3.93 -2.39 6.18
C GLU A 33 -4.98 -1.77 5.22
N HIS A 34 -4.97 -0.44 5.06
CA HIS A 34 -5.84 0.24 4.11
C HIS A 34 -5.63 -0.22 2.66
N PHE A 35 -4.38 -0.36 2.19
CA PHE A 35 -4.11 -0.91 0.85
C PHE A 35 -4.69 -2.32 0.69
N ILE A 36 -4.54 -3.17 1.71
CA ILE A 36 -5.05 -4.55 1.69
C ILE A 36 -6.58 -4.56 1.62
N GLU A 37 -7.25 -3.74 2.42
CA GLU A 37 -8.72 -3.63 2.43
C GLU A 37 -9.25 -3.19 1.07
N GLU A 38 -8.73 -2.11 0.50
CA GLU A 38 -9.18 -1.56 -0.78
C GLU A 38 -8.98 -2.56 -1.94
N LEU A 39 -7.83 -3.23 -1.99
CA LEU A 39 -7.54 -4.24 -3.01
C LEU A 39 -8.46 -5.47 -2.86
N ASN A 40 -8.70 -5.93 -1.63
CA ASN A 40 -9.61 -7.05 -1.38
C ASN A 40 -11.06 -6.69 -1.70
N SER A 41 -11.55 -5.53 -1.28
CA SER A 41 -12.90 -5.06 -1.60
C SER A 41 -13.12 -4.96 -3.10
N PHE A 42 -12.12 -4.54 -3.88
CA PHE A 42 -12.20 -4.63 -5.33
C PHE A 42 -12.30 -6.06 -5.86
N ILE A 43 -11.44 -6.98 -5.39
CA ILE A 43 -11.43 -8.38 -5.83
C ILE A 43 -12.76 -9.08 -5.50
N LEU A 44 -13.36 -8.77 -4.35
CA LEU A 44 -14.64 -9.31 -3.91
C LEU A 44 -15.85 -8.66 -4.62
N GLY A 45 -15.62 -7.60 -5.41
CA GLY A 45 -16.68 -6.86 -6.11
C GLY A 45 -17.50 -5.95 -5.21
N GLU A 46 -16.94 -5.54 -4.07
CA GLU A 46 -17.54 -4.61 -3.11
C GLU A 46 -17.18 -3.15 -3.43
N SER A 47 -16.16 -2.92 -4.25
CA SER A 47 -15.77 -1.60 -4.75
C SER A 47 -16.53 -1.23 -6.03
N ASP A 48 -17.06 -0.01 -6.08
CA ASP A 48 -17.66 0.59 -7.27
C ASP A 48 -16.60 1.20 -8.24
N LEU A 49 -15.32 1.23 -7.83
CA LEU A 49 -14.24 1.82 -8.62
C LEU A 49 -13.79 0.90 -9.75
N THR A 50 -13.27 1.49 -10.83
CA THR A 50 -12.49 0.71 -11.80
C THR A 50 -11.11 0.37 -11.22
N GLY A 51 -10.50 -0.71 -11.68
CA GLY A 51 -9.19 -1.11 -11.18
C GLY A 51 -8.09 -0.07 -11.39
N GLU A 52 -8.15 0.67 -12.52
CA GLU A 52 -7.22 1.77 -12.79
C GLU A 52 -7.44 2.94 -11.82
N THR A 53 -8.70 3.29 -11.51
CA THR A 53 -9.01 4.36 -10.55
C THR A 53 -8.56 3.97 -9.14
N LEU A 54 -8.78 2.72 -8.73
CA LEU A 54 -8.33 2.20 -7.45
C LEU A 54 -6.81 2.30 -7.31
N LEU A 55 -6.06 1.72 -8.25
CA LEU A 55 -4.59 1.76 -8.23
C LEU A 55 -4.06 3.20 -8.31
N GLY A 56 -4.73 4.07 -9.06
CA GLY A 56 -4.40 5.50 -9.10
C GLY A 56 -4.59 6.20 -7.74
N SER A 57 -5.67 5.90 -7.02
CA SER A 57 -5.91 6.44 -5.67
C SER A 57 -4.85 5.96 -4.69
N LEU A 58 -4.62 4.65 -4.66
CA LEU A 58 -3.62 4.00 -3.81
C LEU A 58 -2.20 4.52 -4.09
N SER A 59 -1.85 4.72 -5.37
CA SER A 59 -0.58 5.36 -5.75
C SER A 59 -0.49 6.81 -5.25
N TYR A 60 -1.59 7.57 -5.33
CA TYR A 60 -1.62 8.95 -4.87
C TYR A 60 -1.41 9.03 -3.36
N ASP A 61 -2.07 8.16 -2.59
CA ASP A 61 -1.97 8.11 -1.12
C ASP A 61 -0.53 7.81 -0.67
N ALA A 62 0.12 6.80 -1.27
CA ALA A 62 1.52 6.48 -0.98
C ALA A 62 2.46 7.63 -1.38
N SER A 63 2.27 8.22 -2.57
CA SER A 63 3.14 9.33 -3.02
C SER A 63 3.03 10.56 -2.11
N THR A 64 1.82 10.89 -1.67
CA THR A 64 1.58 12.00 -0.73
C THR A 64 2.24 11.73 0.61
N ALA A 65 2.19 10.48 1.10
CA ALA A 65 2.86 10.11 2.33
C ALA A 65 4.39 10.20 2.20
N LEU A 66 4.97 9.82 1.07
CA LEU A 66 6.41 9.96 0.80
C LEU A 66 6.88 11.41 0.80
N GLU A 67 6.07 12.35 0.29
CA GLU A 67 6.45 13.77 0.24
C GLU A 67 6.63 14.40 1.64
N ILE A 68 5.97 13.85 2.65
CA ILE A 68 5.98 14.38 4.02
C ILE A 68 6.74 13.48 5.01
N CYS A 69 7.13 12.27 4.60
CA CYS A 69 7.85 11.33 5.44
C CYS A 69 9.36 11.61 5.37
N ASP A 70 10.01 11.58 6.53
CA ASP A 70 11.46 11.77 6.65
C ASP A 70 12.18 10.53 6.11
N ASP A 71 13.06 10.73 5.12
CA ASP A 71 13.76 9.65 4.39
C ASP A 71 14.85 8.95 5.22
N GLU A 72 15.16 9.46 6.41
CA GLU A 72 15.98 8.78 7.40
C GLU A 72 15.21 7.72 8.21
N LEU A 73 13.86 7.68 8.13
CA LEU A 73 13.02 6.75 8.89
C LEU A 73 12.73 5.46 8.12
N SER A 74 12.66 4.34 8.85
CA SER A 74 12.22 3.05 8.29
C SER A 74 10.86 3.14 7.60
N ASP A 75 9.95 3.97 8.12
CA ASP A 75 8.63 4.22 7.54
C ASP A 75 8.71 4.67 6.08
N PHE A 76 9.66 5.55 5.73
CA PHE A 76 9.81 6.04 4.35
C PHE A 76 10.03 4.89 3.37
N TYR A 77 10.94 3.96 3.70
CA TYR A 77 11.25 2.82 2.85
C TYR A 77 10.09 1.84 2.72
N VAL A 78 9.29 1.68 3.77
CA VAL A 78 8.09 0.82 3.72
C VAL A 78 7.01 1.46 2.85
N ILE A 79 6.79 2.76 2.97
CA ILE A 79 5.85 3.50 2.11
C ILE A 79 6.34 3.47 0.65
N GLN A 80 7.66 3.50 0.42
CA GLN A 80 8.22 3.33 -0.91
C GLN A 80 7.97 1.92 -1.46
N GLU A 81 8.20 0.86 -0.67
CA GLU A 81 7.85 -0.51 -1.05
C GLU A 81 6.35 -0.64 -1.40
N LEU A 82 5.45 0.04 -0.68
CA LEU A 82 4.02 0.10 -1.01
C LEU A 82 3.77 0.81 -2.34
N TYR A 83 4.37 1.98 -2.55
CA TYR A 83 4.24 2.73 -3.80
C TYR A 83 4.66 1.88 -5.01
N ASP A 84 5.80 1.21 -4.92
CA ASP A 84 6.33 0.33 -5.96
C ASP A 84 5.42 -0.90 -6.15
N ALA A 85 4.87 -1.46 -5.06
CA ALA A 85 3.90 -2.55 -5.13
C ALA A 85 2.66 -2.20 -5.98
N ILE A 86 2.24 -0.93 -6.00
CA ILE A 86 1.11 -0.46 -6.80
C ILE A 86 1.50 -0.09 -8.25
N ASN A 87 2.70 0.46 -8.45
CA ASN A 87 3.08 1.10 -9.71
C ASN A 87 3.93 0.23 -10.67
N ASP A 88 4.72 -0.72 -10.17
CA ASP A 88 5.59 -1.58 -11.01
C ASP A 88 4.82 -2.70 -11.72
#